data_AF-A0A842M2V7-F1
#
_entry.id   AF-A0A842M2V7-F1
#
_cell.length_a   1.000
_cell.length_b   1.000
_cell.length_c   1.000
_cell.angle_alpha   90.00
_cell.angle_beta   90.00
_cell.angle_gamma   90.00
#
_symmetry.space_group_name_H-M   'P 1'
#
loop_
_entity.id
_entity.type
_entity.pdbx_description
1 polymer ?
#
loop_
_entity_poly.entity_id
_entity_poly.type
_entity_poly.pdbx_seq_one_letter_code
_entity_poly.pdbx_strand_id
1 'polypeptide(L)'
;MHPSKSIRGLRSRSLEGKTIILGVTGSIAAVKTVELSRELIRRGAEVIAVMSESAKRIIHPDALHYATGNRVITEITGEVEHVRFCGEGGEADLLLIAPATANTISKISLGIDDTPVTTFA
;
A
#
# COMPACT_ATOMS: atom_id res chain seq x y z
N MET A 1 0.00 -18.34 -9.00
CA MET A 1 0.76 -17.08 -8.89
C MET A 1 0.08 -16.04 -9.77
N HIS A 2 -0.22 -14.83 -9.27
CA HIS A 2 -0.89 -13.80 -10.08
C HIS A 2 0.04 -13.29 -11.21
N PRO A 3 -0.46 -13.06 -12.45
CA PRO A 3 0.40 -12.68 -13.58
C PRO A 3 1.25 -11.43 -13.37
N SER A 4 0.78 -10.48 -12.57
CA SER A 4 1.55 -9.26 -12.24
C SER A 4 2.88 -9.55 -11.53
N LYS A 5 3.04 -10.69 -10.87
CA LYS A 5 4.29 -11.07 -10.19
C LYS A 5 5.43 -11.40 -11.17
N SER A 6 5.11 -11.71 -12.43
CA SER A 6 6.11 -12.00 -13.48
C SER A 6 7.04 -10.83 -13.79
N ILE A 7 6.65 -9.59 -13.47
CA ILE A 7 7.47 -8.40 -13.76
C ILE A 7 8.50 -8.11 -12.67
N ARG A 8 8.50 -8.89 -11.58
CA ARG A 8 9.32 -8.61 -10.41
C ARG A 8 10.80 -8.66 -10.74
N GLY A 9 11.51 -7.58 -10.43
CA GLY A 9 12.95 -7.47 -10.68
C GLY A 9 13.38 -7.27 -12.14
N LEU A 10 12.44 -7.03 -13.08
CA LEU A 10 12.78 -6.84 -14.50
C LEU A 10 13.57 -5.56 -14.81
N ARG A 11 13.49 -4.52 -13.97
CA ARG A 11 14.22 -3.26 -14.16
C ARG A 11 15.51 -3.21 -13.34
N SER A 12 15.45 -3.65 -12.09
CA SER A 12 16.61 -3.81 -11.20
C SER A 12 16.24 -4.73 -10.03
N ARG A 13 17.22 -5.09 -9.19
CA ARG A 13 17.01 -5.86 -7.94
C ARG A 13 17.26 -5.04 -6.68
N SER A 14 17.20 -3.71 -6.78
CA SER A 14 17.52 -2.80 -5.66
C SER A 14 16.57 -2.90 -4.47
N LEU A 15 15.37 -3.45 -4.67
CA LEU A 15 14.37 -3.71 -3.63
C LEU A 15 14.08 -5.20 -3.47
N GLU A 16 14.99 -6.08 -3.92
CA GLU A 16 14.84 -7.52 -3.75
C GLU A 16 14.74 -7.88 -2.26
N GLY A 17 13.82 -8.80 -1.94
CA GLY A 17 13.51 -9.18 -0.56
C GLY A 17 12.77 -8.11 0.25
N LYS A 18 12.42 -6.94 -0.32
CA LYS A 18 11.70 -5.89 0.40
C LYS A 18 10.19 -6.03 0.28
N THR A 19 9.49 -5.93 1.41
CA THR A 19 8.03 -5.83 1.50
C THR A 19 7.62 -4.40 1.77
N ILE A 20 6.82 -3.81 0.88
CA ILE A 20 6.36 -2.43 0.96
C ILE A 20 4.84 -2.41 1.11
N ILE A 21 4.37 -1.78 2.17
CA ILE A 21 2.96 -1.43 2.33
C ILE A 21 2.72 -0.08 1.65
N LEU A 22 1.87 -0.07 0.63
CA LEU A 22 1.47 1.14 -0.09
C LEU A 22 0.12 1.65 0.43
N GLY A 23 0.16 2.64 1.32
CA GLY A 23 -1.01 3.36 1.81
C GLY A 23 -1.51 4.39 0.81
N VAL A 24 -2.76 4.29 0.36
CA VAL A 24 -3.34 5.16 -0.66
C VAL A 24 -4.50 5.98 -0.07
N THR A 25 -4.36 7.31 -0.14
CA THR A 25 -5.33 8.26 0.43
C THR A 25 -6.08 9.05 -0.65
N GLY A 26 -7.18 9.71 -0.26
CA GLY A 26 -8.13 10.37 -1.17
C GLY A 26 -7.62 11.66 -1.81
N SER A 27 -6.66 11.56 -2.74
CA SER A 27 -6.22 12.65 -3.63
C SER A 27 -6.27 12.18 -5.08
N ILE A 28 -6.45 13.10 -6.03
CA ILE A 28 -6.44 12.78 -7.48
C ILE A 28 -5.15 12.05 -7.90
N ALA A 29 -4.03 12.29 -7.20
CA ALA A 29 -2.77 11.59 -7.42
C ALA A 29 -2.84 10.07 -7.14
N ALA A 30 -3.91 9.57 -6.51
CA ALA A 30 -4.16 8.15 -6.33
C ALA A 30 -4.16 7.40 -7.68
N VAL A 31 -4.54 8.03 -8.79
CA VAL A 31 -4.47 7.41 -10.13
C VAL A 31 -3.05 6.99 -10.54
N LYS A 32 -2.00 7.57 -9.95
CA LYS A 32 -0.60 7.23 -10.20
C LYS A 32 -0.09 6.04 -9.40
N THR A 33 -0.86 5.56 -8.42
CA THR A 33 -0.42 4.48 -7.52
C THR A 33 -0.34 3.12 -8.19
N VAL A 34 -1.12 2.90 -9.25
CA VAL A 34 -1.03 1.70 -10.11
C VAL A 34 0.33 1.64 -10.82
N GLU A 35 0.78 2.76 -11.37
CA GLU A 35 2.10 2.84 -12.02
C GLU A 35 3.22 2.72 -10.99
N LEU A 36 3.10 3.44 -9.87
CA LEU A 36 4.04 3.40 -8.76
C LEU A 36 4.24 1.97 -8.22
N SER A 37 3.16 1.25 -7.94
CA SER A 37 3.25 -0.11 -7.39
C SER A 37 3.93 -1.08 -8.35
N ARG A 38 3.62 -0.99 -9.65
CA ARG A 38 4.31 -1.77 -10.69
C ARG A 38 5.79 -1.44 -10.77
N GLU A 39 6.15 -0.18 -10.60
CA GLU A 39 7.54 0.26 -10.68
C GLU A 39 8.38 -0.21 -9.49
N LEU A 40 7.79 -0.23 -8.29
CA LEU A 40 8.41 -0.86 -7.11
C LEU A 40 8.61 -2.36 -7.31
N ILE A 41 7.61 -3.06 -7.86
CA ILE A 41 7.69 -4.50 -8.17
C ILE A 41 8.79 -4.78 -9.21
N ARG A 42 8.87 -3.99 -10.29
CA ARG A 42 9.93 -4.12 -11.31
C ARG A 42 11.34 -3.93 -10.73
N ARG A 43 11.48 -3.30 -9.57
CA ARG A 43 12.74 -3.12 -8.84
C ARG A 43 13.00 -4.20 -7.78
N GLY A 44 12.10 -5.18 -7.65
CA GLY A 44 12.28 -6.37 -6.80
C GLY A 44 11.38 -6.42 -5.56
N ALA A 45 10.58 -5.39 -5.29
CA ALA A 45 9.75 -5.34 -4.09
C ALA A 45 8.52 -6.26 -4.17
N GLU A 46 8.07 -6.74 -3.02
CA GLU A 46 6.71 -7.19 -2.79
C GLU A 46 5.88 -5.98 -2.34
N VAL A 47 4.71 -5.74 -2.96
CA VAL A 47 3.90 -4.54 -2.67
C VAL A 47 2.50 -4.95 -2.27
N ILE A 48 2.04 -4.52 -1.10
CA ILE A 48 0.68 -4.77 -0.59
C ILE A 48 0.02 -3.41 -0.40
N ALA A 49 -1.14 -3.21 -1.01
CA ALA A 49 -1.83 -1.93 -0.93
C ALA A 49 -2.84 -1.89 0.22
N VAL A 50 -2.91 -0.74 0.89
CA VAL A 50 -3.91 -0.38 1.89
C VAL A 50 -4.61 0.88 1.41
N MET A 51 -5.94 0.94 1.42
CA MET A 51 -6.70 2.08 0.89
C MET A 51 -7.64 2.68 1.93
N SER A 52 -7.71 4.02 1.94
CA SER A 52 -8.78 4.74 2.64
C SER A 52 -10.10 4.72 1.85
N GLU A 53 -11.23 4.92 2.52
CA GLU A 53 -12.54 5.10 1.87
C GLU A 53 -12.54 6.20 0.81
N SER A 54 -11.89 7.33 1.09
CA SER A 54 -11.80 8.43 0.14
C SER A 54 -10.99 8.08 -1.10
N ALA A 55 -9.98 7.21 -1.00
CA ALA A 55 -9.23 6.73 -2.16
C ALA A 55 -10.08 5.82 -3.06
N LYS A 56 -10.94 4.98 -2.46
CA LYS A 56 -11.83 4.07 -3.20
C LYS A 56 -12.84 4.80 -4.10
N ARG A 57 -13.16 6.05 -3.78
CA ARG A 57 -13.99 6.92 -4.61
C ARG A 57 -13.28 7.48 -5.84
N ILE A 58 -11.94 7.38 -5.89
CA ILE A 58 -11.10 7.90 -6.99
C ILE A 58 -10.63 6.75 -7.88
N ILE A 59 -10.09 5.69 -7.28
CA ILE A 59 -9.74 4.44 -7.98
C ILE A 59 -10.32 3.24 -7.24
N HIS A 60 -10.76 2.22 -7.97
CA HIS A 60 -11.28 1.00 -7.37
C HIS A 60 -10.14 0.13 -6.81
N PRO A 61 -10.31 -0.57 -5.67
CA PRO A 61 -9.32 -1.50 -5.12
C PRO A 61 -8.81 -2.55 -6.13
N ASP A 62 -9.68 -3.01 -7.03
CA ASP A 62 -9.28 -3.99 -8.06
C ASP A 62 -8.12 -3.49 -8.93
N ALA A 63 -8.02 -2.18 -9.19
CA ALA A 63 -6.91 -1.63 -9.97
C ALA A 63 -5.55 -1.91 -9.30
N LEU A 64 -5.50 -1.79 -7.97
CA LEU A 64 -4.30 -2.10 -7.20
C LEU A 64 -4.13 -3.60 -6.97
N HIS A 65 -5.21 -4.38 -6.90
CA HIS A 65 -5.13 -5.84 -6.91
C HIS A 65 -4.45 -6.32 -8.20
N TYR A 66 -4.94 -5.90 -9.37
CA TYR A 66 -4.35 -6.25 -10.65
C TYR A 66 -2.89 -5.79 -10.76
N ALA A 67 -2.58 -4.60 -10.25
CA ALA A 67 -1.23 -4.04 -10.31
C ALA A 67 -0.24 -4.81 -9.44
N THR A 68 -0.63 -5.18 -8.22
CA THR A 68 0.26 -5.75 -7.21
C THR A 68 0.25 -7.28 -7.17
N GLY A 69 -0.85 -7.88 -7.62
CA GLY A 69 -1.13 -9.31 -7.47
C GLY A 69 -1.48 -9.74 -6.05
N ASN A 70 -1.76 -8.78 -5.16
CA ASN A 70 -2.16 -9.01 -3.77
C ASN A 70 -3.55 -8.43 -3.53
N ARG A 71 -4.31 -9.04 -2.61
CA ARG A 71 -5.56 -8.44 -2.14
C ARG A 71 -5.26 -7.09 -1.49
N VAL A 72 -6.07 -6.10 -1.83
CA VAL A 72 -5.98 -4.75 -1.26
C VAL A 72 -6.73 -4.74 0.06
N ILE A 73 -6.10 -4.17 1.08
CA ILE A 73 -6.69 -4.02 2.42
C ILE A 73 -7.49 -2.72 2.41
N THR A 74 -8.79 -2.82 2.68
CA THR A 74 -9.71 -1.68 2.58
C THR A 74 -10.46 -1.40 3.88
N GLU A 75 -10.23 -2.23 4.90
CA GLU A 75 -10.85 -2.14 6.22
C GLU A 75 -9.93 -2.86 7.23
N ILE A 76 -10.12 -2.58 8.52
CA ILE A 76 -9.45 -3.31 9.59
C ILE A 76 -10.24 -4.58 9.86
N THR A 77 -9.60 -5.73 9.73
CA THR A 77 -10.24 -7.03 9.94
C THR A 77 -9.69 -7.72 11.19
N GLY A 78 -10.28 -8.86 11.55
CA GLY A 78 -9.76 -9.73 12.61
C GLY A 78 -8.43 -10.41 12.26
N GLU A 79 -7.92 -10.25 11.04
CA GLU A 79 -6.61 -10.76 10.61
C GLU A 79 -5.45 -9.88 11.06
N VAL A 80 -5.74 -8.73 11.69
CA VAL A 80 -4.78 -7.83 12.35
C VAL A 80 -3.61 -7.45 11.44
N GLU A 81 -3.91 -7.10 10.19
CA GLU A 81 -2.90 -6.91 9.14
C GLU A 81 -1.91 -5.78 9.47
N HIS A 82 -2.37 -4.73 10.15
CA HIS A 82 -1.54 -3.61 10.60
C HIS A 82 -0.46 -4.06 11.60
N VAL A 83 -0.77 -4.99 12.51
CA VAL A 83 0.23 -5.57 13.43
C VAL A 83 1.13 -6.54 12.67
N ARG A 84 0.59 -7.41 11.82
CA ARG A 84 1.40 -8.37 11.03
C ARG A 84 2.45 -7.65 10.19
N PHE A 85 2.08 -6.54 9.55
CA PHE A 85 2.98 -5.84 8.64
C PHE A 85 3.80 -4.76 9.34
N CYS A 86 3.18 -3.85 10.09
CA CYS A 86 3.83 -2.65 10.63
C CYS A 86 4.03 -2.69 12.16
N GLY A 87 3.60 -3.76 12.84
CA GLY A 87 3.82 -3.93 14.27
C GLY A 87 5.27 -4.24 14.63
N GLU A 88 5.52 -4.49 15.92
CA GLU A 88 6.83 -4.90 16.42
C GLU A 88 7.25 -6.23 15.79
N GLY A 89 8.38 -6.25 15.08
CA GLY A 89 8.84 -7.42 14.33
C GLY A 89 8.01 -7.74 13.07
N GLY A 90 7.21 -6.79 12.59
CA GLY A 90 6.34 -6.96 11.43
C GLY A 90 7.07 -7.27 10.13
N GLU A 91 6.33 -7.80 9.16
CA GLU A 91 6.86 -8.28 7.88
C GLU A 91 7.24 -7.15 6.89
N ALA A 92 6.79 -5.91 7.12
CA ALA A 92 7.03 -4.80 6.20
C ALA A 92 8.38 -4.11 6.46
N ASP A 93 9.14 -3.87 5.40
CA ASP A 93 10.35 -3.04 5.44
C ASP A 93 10.06 -1.54 5.30
N LEU A 94 8.90 -1.18 4.75
CA LEU A 94 8.51 0.20 4.50
C LEU A 94 6.98 0.36 4.45
N LEU A 95 6.46 1.34 5.19
CA LEU A 95 5.16 1.95 4.94
C LEU A 95 5.34 3.19 4.05
N LEU A 96 4.85 3.13 2.82
CA LEU A 96 4.84 4.23 1.87
C LEU A 96 3.41 4.76 1.73
N ILE A 97 3.13 5.96 2.24
CA ILE A 97 1.84 6.61 2.03
C ILE A 97 1.93 7.55 0.82
N ALA A 98 1.29 7.17 -0.28
CA ALA A 98 1.33 7.92 -1.53
C ALA A 98 0.02 7.78 -2.31
N PRO A 99 -0.70 8.89 -2.59
CA PRO A 99 -0.49 10.22 -2.00
C PRO A 99 -0.81 10.22 -0.49
N ALA A 100 -0.20 11.14 0.26
CA ALA A 100 -0.56 11.46 1.64
C ALA A 100 -1.35 12.77 1.68
N THR A 101 -2.68 12.70 1.81
CA THR A 101 -3.51 13.91 1.94
C THR A 101 -3.25 14.63 3.26
N ALA A 102 -3.50 15.94 3.30
CA ALA A 102 -3.43 16.72 4.53
C ALA A 102 -4.25 16.09 5.67
N ASN A 103 -5.46 15.60 5.38
CA ASN A 103 -6.28 14.90 6.36
C ASN A 103 -5.58 13.68 6.98
N THR A 104 -4.91 12.85 6.16
CA THR A 104 -4.19 11.67 6.65
C THR A 104 -2.97 12.08 7.48
N ILE A 105 -2.19 13.06 7.00
CA ILE A 105 -1.03 13.57 7.73
C ILE A 105 -1.44 14.16 9.09
N SER A 106 -2.50 14.98 9.12
CA SER A 106 -3.02 15.56 10.37
C SER A 106 -3.46 14.48 11.35
N LYS A 107 -4.19 13.46 10.87
CA LYS A 107 -4.60 12.32 11.69
C LYS A 107 -3.40 11.57 12.29
N ILE A 108 -2.40 11.23 11.48
CA ILE A 108 -1.16 10.59 11.96
C ILE A 108 -0.46 11.47 13.00
N SER A 109 -0.32 12.77 12.73
CA SER A 109 0.34 13.70 13.67
C SER A 109 -0.36 13.85 15.01
N LEU A 110 -1.66 13.54 15.07
CA LEU A 110 -2.50 13.62 16.27
C LEU A 110 -2.81 12.25 16.88
N GLY A 111 -2.22 11.17 16.35
CA GLY A 111 -2.49 9.81 16.84
C GLY A 111 -3.92 9.32 16.58
N ILE A 112 -4.56 9.78 15.50
CA ILE A 112 -5.90 9.36 15.10
C ILE A 112 -5.78 8.25 14.04
N ASP A 113 -6.16 7.03 14.41
CA ASP A 113 -5.96 5.80 13.64
C ASP A 113 -7.26 5.21 13.07
N ASP A 114 -8.27 6.05 12.83
CA ASP A 114 -9.65 5.70 12.45
C ASP A 114 -9.88 5.28 10.98
N THR A 115 -8.82 5.07 10.20
CA THR A 115 -8.91 4.60 8.80
C THR A 115 -7.88 3.51 8.55
N PRO A 116 -8.09 2.61 7.57
CA PRO A 116 -7.14 1.54 7.29
C PRO A 116 -5.71 2.03 7.06
N VAL A 117 -5.54 3.19 6.39
CA VAL A 117 -4.20 3.74 6.16
C VAL A 117 -3.59 4.33 7.43
N THR A 118 -4.38 4.99 8.28
CA THR A 118 -3.87 5.58 9.52
C THR A 118 -3.62 4.54 10.62
N THR A 119 -4.36 3.43 10.66
CA THR A 119 -4.06 2.30 11.57
C THR A 119 -2.73 1.60 11.25
N PHE A 120 -2.25 1.71 10.01
CA PHE A 120 -0.95 1.15 9.61
C PHE A 120 0.24 2.06 9.96
N ALA A 121 0.00 3.34 10.30
CA ALA A 121 1.00 4.39 10.46
C ALA A 121 1.31 4.67 11.93
#